data_AF-A0A7S0X7H4-F1
#
_entry.id   AF-A0A7S0X7H4-F1
#
_cell.length_a   1.000
_cell.length_b   1.000
_cell.length_c   1.000
_cell.angle_alpha   90.00
_cell.angle_beta   90.00
_cell.angle_gamma   90.00
#
_symmetry.space_group_name_H-M   'P 1'
#
loop_
_entity.id
_entity.type
_entity.pdbx_description
1 polymer ?
#
loop_
_entity_poly.entity_id
_entity_poly.type
_entity_poly.pdbx_seq_one_letter_code
_entity_poly.pdbx_strand_id
1 'polypeptide(L)'
;MCQGGDFTARNGTGGKSIFGEKFEDENFMLKHEGEGILSMANAGPGTNGSQFFLCTSETAWLDGKHVVFGKVIEGMDVVKAVEEVGSQSGQTSKEVIVADSGEM
;
A
#
# COMPACT_ATOMS: atom_id res chain seq x y z
N MET A 1 7.14 5.78 -0.24
CA MET A 1 6.07 4.77 -0.45
C MET A 1 4.82 5.48 -0.95
N CYS A 2 4.00 4.82 -1.76
CA CYS A 2 2.71 5.33 -2.24
C CYS A 2 1.59 4.53 -1.60
N GLN A 3 0.72 5.16 -0.81
CA GLN A 3 -0.37 4.48 -0.08
C GLN A 3 -1.73 4.75 -0.74
N GLY A 4 -2.60 3.74 -0.77
CA GLY A 4 -3.95 3.83 -1.30
C GLY A 4 -4.88 2.77 -0.71
N GLY A 5 -6.01 2.53 -1.39
CA GLY A 5 -6.95 1.46 -1.02
C GLY A 5 -8.02 1.82 0.02
N ASP A 6 -8.05 3.07 0.51
CA ASP A 6 -9.19 3.58 1.28
C ASP A 6 -10.29 4.06 0.34
N PHE A 7 -11.14 3.14 -0.10
CA PHE A 7 -12.24 3.44 -1.01
C PHE A 7 -13.50 3.96 -0.31
N THR A 8 -13.55 3.96 1.03
CA THR A 8 -14.74 4.40 1.78
C THR A 8 -14.62 5.84 2.26
N ALA A 9 -13.47 6.22 2.82
CA ALA A 9 -13.25 7.56 3.39
C ALA A 9 -12.23 8.40 2.59
N ARG A 10 -11.42 7.75 1.73
CA ARG A 10 -10.43 8.38 0.84
C ARG A 10 -9.41 9.27 1.57
N ASN A 11 -9.11 8.95 2.82
CA ASN A 11 -8.23 9.77 3.68
C ASN A 11 -7.36 8.94 4.63
N GLY A 12 -7.43 7.60 4.54
CA GLY A 12 -6.68 6.67 5.36
C GLY A 12 -7.43 6.21 6.62
N THR A 13 -8.61 6.75 6.93
CA THR A 13 -9.40 6.33 8.10
C THR A 13 -10.42 5.24 7.81
N GLY A 14 -10.57 4.85 6.54
CA GLY A 14 -11.54 3.86 6.08
C GLY A 14 -10.93 2.60 5.46
N GLY A 15 -11.70 1.96 4.59
CA GLY A 15 -11.39 0.69 3.96
C GLY A 15 -12.05 -0.49 4.67
N LYS A 16 -12.24 -1.57 3.92
CA LYS A 16 -12.70 -2.87 4.45
C LYS A 16 -12.24 -3.99 3.53
N SER A 17 -12.02 -5.17 4.08
CA SER A 17 -11.67 -6.35 3.32
C SER A 17 -12.91 -7.07 2.79
N ILE A 18 -12.68 -8.09 1.95
CA ILE A 18 -13.74 -9.03 1.55
C ILE A 18 -14.18 -9.95 2.70
N PHE A 19 -13.39 -10.03 3.79
CA PHE A 19 -13.65 -10.88 4.96
C PHE A 19 -14.35 -10.13 6.10
N GLY A 20 -14.62 -8.83 5.95
CA GLY A 20 -15.14 -7.95 6.99
C GLY A 20 -14.33 -6.67 7.13
N GLU A 21 -14.53 -5.94 8.23
CA GLU A 21 -13.82 -4.67 8.46
C GLU A 21 -12.30 -4.87 8.56
N LYS A 22 -11.86 -5.92 9.27
CA LYS A 22 -10.45 -6.23 9.52
C LYS A 22 -10.18 -7.73 9.39
N PHE A 23 -8.93 -8.08 9.10
CA PHE A 23 -8.45 -9.47 9.13
C PHE A 23 -7.01 -9.57 9.63
N GLU A 24 -6.63 -10.79 10.02
CA GLU A 24 -5.36 -11.13 10.67
C GLU A 24 -4.13 -10.97 9.74
N ASP A 25 -2.95 -10.85 10.32
CA ASP A 25 -1.69 -10.91 9.59
C ASP A 25 -1.39 -12.36 9.17
N GLU A 26 -1.33 -12.62 7.86
CA GLU A 26 -1.17 -13.99 7.35
C GLU A 26 0.20 -14.59 7.68
N ASN A 27 1.28 -13.86 7.38
CA ASN A 27 2.65 -14.17 7.77
C ASN A 27 3.58 -12.98 7.48
N PHE A 28 4.84 -13.07 7.94
CA PHE A 28 5.89 -12.08 7.66
C PHE A 28 7.12 -12.73 7.01
N MET A 29 6.90 -13.69 6.09
CA MET A 29 8.00 -14.42 5.43
C MET A 29 8.79 -13.52 4.47
N LEU A 30 8.10 -12.64 3.77
CA LEU A 30 8.68 -11.71 2.81
C LEU A 30 9.05 -10.39 3.50
N LYS A 31 10.13 -9.77 3.02
CA LYS A 31 10.69 -8.52 3.57
C LYS A 31 10.51 -7.36 2.60
N HIS A 32 10.61 -6.14 3.13
CA HIS A 32 10.48 -4.92 2.35
C HIS A 32 11.82 -4.50 1.72
N GLU A 33 12.36 -5.36 0.86
CA GLU A 33 13.74 -5.31 0.35
C GLU A 33 13.99 -4.24 -0.73
N GLY A 34 12.98 -3.50 -1.19
CA GLY A 34 13.19 -2.47 -2.19
C GLY A 34 11.95 -1.84 -2.80
N GLU A 35 12.19 -1.10 -3.89
CA GLU A 35 11.17 -0.48 -4.73
C GLU A 35 10.18 -1.52 -5.32
N GLY A 36 8.91 -1.14 -5.43
CA GLY A 36 7.87 -1.94 -6.07
C GLY A 36 7.26 -3.04 -5.20
N ILE A 37 7.75 -3.24 -3.96
CA ILE A 37 7.13 -4.18 -3.03
C ILE A 37 5.73 -3.68 -2.64
N LEU A 38 4.74 -4.58 -2.74
CA LEU A 38 3.35 -4.34 -2.38
C LEU A 38 3.06 -4.96 -1.00
N SER A 39 2.54 -4.14 -0.09
CA SER A 39 2.37 -4.53 1.32
C SER A 39 1.11 -3.92 1.94
N MET A 40 0.57 -4.58 2.97
CA MET A 40 -0.67 -4.19 3.64
C MET A 40 -0.45 -2.99 4.56
N ALA A 41 -1.29 -1.95 4.43
CA ALA A 41 -1.38 -0.92 5.46
C ALA A 41 -2.31 -1.41 6.59
N ASN A 42 -1.92 -1.13 7.84
CA ASN A 42 -2.68 -1.51 9.03
C ASN A 42 -2.51 -0.46 10.15
N ALA A 43 -3.32 -0.58 11.20
CA ALA A 43 -3.28 0.25 12.40
C ALA A 43 -2.81 -0.58 13.63
N GLY A 44 -1.91 -1.54 13.40
CA GLY A 44 -1.45 -2.52 14.39
C GLY A 44 -1.77 -3.97 14.00
N PRO A 45 -1.30 -4.96 14.80
CA PRO A 45 -1.45 -6.37 14.49
C PRO A 45 -2.91 -6.78 14.23
N GLY A 46 -3.13 -7.57 13.18
CA GLY A 46 -4.44 -8.12 12.82
C GLY A 46 -5.49 -7.07 12.40
N THR A 47 -5.05 -5.91 11.88
CA THR A 47 -5.96 -4.84 11.46
C THR A 47 -5.90 -4.54 9.96
N ASN A 48 -5.58 -5.56 9.16
CA ASN A 48 -5.54 -5.43 7.70
C ASN A 48 -6.95 -5.18 7.14
N GLY A 49 -7.06 -4.31 6.15
CA GLY A 49 -8.33 -3.93 5.51
C GLY A 49 -8.22 -3.99 3.99
N SER A 50 -8.49 -2.88 3.31
CA SER A 50 -8.23 -2.74 1.86
C SER A 50 -7.05 -1.84 1.52
N GLN A 51 -6.51 -1.15 2.52
CA GLN A 51 -5.41 -0.22 2.29
C GLN A 51 -4.10 -0.96 2.07
N PHE A 52 -3.30 -0.45 1.15
CA PHE A 52 -2.01 -1.01 0.77
C PHE A 52 -1.02 0.12 0.49
N PHE A 53 0.25 -0.23 0.42
CA PHE A 53 1.27 0.67 -0.09
C PHE A 53 2.26 -0.03 -1.02
N LEU A 54 2.82 0.76 -1.93
CA LEU A 54 3.96 0.39 -2.76
C LEU A 54 5.22 1.04 -2.19
N CYS A 55 6.24 0.24 -1.91
CA CYS A 55 7.54 0.72 -1.50
C CYS A 55 8.22 1.46 -2.67
N THR A 56 8.85 2.60 -2.37
CA THR A 56 9.67 3.37 -3.33
C THR A 56 11.14 3.42 -2.91
N SER A 57 11.48 2.65 -1.88
CA SER A 57 12.83 2.39 -1.38
C SER A 57 12.78 1.10 -0.55
N GLU A 58 13.93 0.59 -0.11
CA GLU A 58 13.97 -0.40 0.97
C GLU A 58 13.32 0.19 2.23
N THR A 59 12.51 -0.60 2.94
CA THR A 59 11.75 -0.15 4.13
C THR A 59 11.77 -1.19 5.27
N ALA A 60 12.96 -1.70 5.61
CA ALA A 60 13.15 -2.79 6.58
C ALA A 60 12.52 -2.55 7.98
N TRP A 61 12.23 -1.31 8.37
CA TRP A 61 11.55 -1.01 9.64
C TRP A 61 10.07 -1.46 9.70
N LEU A 62 9.51 -1.86 8.55
CA LEU A 62 8.15 -2.40 8.38
C LEU A 62 8.11 -3.93 8.47
N ASP A 63 9.27 -4.61 8.42
CA ASP A 63 9.36 -6.06 8.52
C ASP A 63 8.77 -6.56 9.84
N GLY A 64 7.99 -7.65 9.77
CA GLY A 64 7.29 -8.21 10.93
C GLY A 64 6.09 -7.41 11.42
N LYS A 65 5.72 -6.31 10.74
CA LYS A 65 4.58 -5.45 11.09
C LYS A 65 3.56 -5.30 9.97
N HIS A 66 4.02 -5.33 8.73
CA HIS A 66 3.19 -5.22 7.53
C HIS A 66 3.42 -6.44 6.65
N VAL A 67 2.33 -7.05 6.20
CA VAL A 67 2.37 -8.26 5.36
C VAL A 67 2.70 -7.86 3.93
N VAL A 68 3.83 -8.32 3.42
CA VAL A 68 4.17 -8.21 1.99
C VAL A 68 3.43 -9.31 1.23
N PHE A 69 2.70 -8.94 0.19
CA PHE A 69 1.83 -9.86 -0.56
C PHE A 69 1.95 -9.75 -2.08
N GLY A 70 2.87 -8.92 -2.58
CA GLY A 70 3.12 -8.83 -4.02
C GLY A 70 4.29 -7.92 -4.37
N LYS A 71 4.52 -7.75 -5.67
CA LYS A 71 5.46 -6.77 -6.21
C LYS A 71 5.01 -6.30 -7.58
N VAL A 72 5.37 -5.07 -7.94
CA VAL A 72 5.20 -4.53 -9.28
C VAL A 72 6.11 -5.30 -10.24
N ILE A 73 5.53 -5.80 -11.33
CA ILE A 73 6.25 -6.49 -12.41
C ILE A 73 6.48 -5.59 -13.62
N GLU A 74 5.53 -4.68 -13.90
CA GLU A 74 5.56 -3.71 -14.98
C GLU A 74 4.94 -2.39 -14.49
N GLY A 75 5.34 -1.26 -15.09
CA GLY A 75 4.79 0.06 -14.73
C GLY A 75 5.44 0.75 -13.52
N MET A 76 6.68 0.41 -13.17
CA MET A 76 7.41 1.08 -12.09
C MET A 76 7.67 2.57 -12.35
N ASP A 77 7.75 2.98 -13.62
CA ASP A 77 7.78 4.38 -14.04
C ASP A 77 6.51 5.14 -13.64
N VAL A 78 5.34 4.50 -13.70
CA VAL A 78 4.08 5.08 -13.22
C VAL A 78 4.11 5.26 -11.70
N VAL A 79 4.63 4.28 -10.95
CA VAL A 79 4.80 4.39 -9.50
C VAL A 79 5.72 5.56 -9.14
N LYS A 80 6.83 5.74 -9.87
CA LYS A 80 7.74 6.88 -9.69
C LYS A 80 7.06 8.22 -9.99
N ALA A 81 6.26 8.29 -11.05
CA ALA A 81 5.48 9.51 -11.34
C ALA A 81 4.47 9.85 -10.23
N VAL A 82 3.87 8.83 -9.58
CA VAL A 82 3.03 9.02 -8.40
C VAL A 82 3.84 9.51 -7.19
N GLU A 83 5.03 8.97 -6.97
CA GLU A 83 5.93 9.41 -5.90
C GLU A 83 6.37 10.87 -6.08
N GLU A 84 6.70 11.28 -7.30
CA GLU A 84 7.17 12.64 -7.64
C GLU A 84 6.16 13.74 -7.28
N VAL A 85 4.87 13.43 -7.30
CA VAL A 85 3.81 14.38 -6.91
C VAL A 85 3.52 14.36 -5.41
N GLY A 86 4.17 13.49 -4.63
CA GLY A 86 4.06 13.40 -3.18
C GLY A 86 4.80 14.51 -2.42
N SER A 87 4.68 14.49 -1.10
CA SER A 87 5.38 15.42 -0.22
C SER A 87 5.74 14.75 1.11
N GLN A 88 6.56 15.42 1.93
CA GLN A 88 6.95 14.90 3.25
C GLN A 88 5.77 14.71 4.21
N SER A 89 4.66 15.43 4.01
CA SER A 89 3.44 15.26 4.82
C SER A 89 2.57 14.09 4.35
N GLY A 90 2.94 13.44 3.24
CA GLY A 90 2.14 12.42 2.57
C GLY A 90 1.04 12.96 1.65
N GLN A 91 0.78 14.28 1.66
CA GLN A 91 -0.18 14.88 0.74
C GLN A 91 0.41 15.00 -0.67
N THR A 92 -0.40 14.72 -1.68
CA THR A 92 -0.02 14.87 -3.08
C THR A 92 -0.33 16.28 -3.58
N SER A 93 0.54 16.82 -4.43
CA SER A 93 0.37 18.11 -5.10
C SER A 93 -0.71 18.09 -6.20
N LYS A 94 -1.11 16.89 -6.63
CA LYS A 94 -2.16 16.63 -7.62
C LYS A 94 -3.01 15.46 -7.14
N GLU A 95 -4.23 15.38 -7.66
CA GLU A 95 -5.06 14.20 -7.42
C GLU A 95 -4.46 12.99 -8.13
N VAL A 96 -4.33 11.88 -7.41
CA VAL A 96 -3.87 10.59 -7.94
C VAL A 96 -4.98 9.58 -7.69
N ILE A 97 -5.52 9.01 -8.76
CA ILE A 97 -6.63 8.04 -8.71
C ILE A 97 -6.28 6.79 -9.50
N VAL A 98 -6.75 5.64 -9.02
CA VAL A 98 -6.87 4.44 -9.83
C VAL A 98 -8.16 4.57 -10.63
N ALA A 99 -8.03 4.98 -11.90
CA ALA A 99 -9.19 5.25 -12.77
C ALA A 99 -9.87 3.98 -13.27
N ASP A 100 -9.09 2.91 -13.46
CA ASP A 100 -9.56 1.58 -13.87
C ASP A 100 -8.63 0.50 -13.29
N SER A 101 -9.18 -0.68 -13.01
CA SER A 101 -8.42 -1.82 -12.51
C SER A 101 -9.15 -3.14 -12.78
N GLY A 102 -8.39 -4.24 -12.87
CA GLY A 102 -8.93 -5.55 -13.15
C GLY A 102 -7.88 -6.65 -13.03
N GLU A 103 -8.27 -7.84 -13.48
CA GLU A 103 -7.41 -9.02 -13.57
C GLU A 103 -7.02 -9.26 -15.04
N MET A 104 -5.79 -9.75 -15.27
CA MET A 104 -5.24 -10.09 -16.59
C MET A 104 -5.43 -11.58 -16.89
#